data_AF-A0A852WZA6-F1
#
_entry.id   AF-A0A852WZA6-F1
#
_cell.length_a   1.000
_cell.length_b   1.000
_cell.length_c   1.000
_cell.angle_alpha   90.00
_cell.angle_beta   90.00
_cell.angle_gamma   90.00
#
_symmetry.space_group_name_H-M   'P 1'
#
loop_
_entity.id
_entity.type
_entity.pdbx_description
1 polymer ?
#
loop_
_entity_poly.entity_id
_entity_poly.type
_entity_poly.pdbx_seq_one_letter_code
_entity_poly.pdbx_strand_id
1 'polypeptide(L)'
;MSRRTTAVAGRAQAPQVRPRTDWGADLPPTGALRAEEDVRFLLVHHTATPNVPASASVDQLRSFYRHHTGTKGWPDLAYNFLVDVGGQVWEGRQGSLAAPVRGDATGGSQGHAELCCFIGDLSSTRPTPAAVTAMTGLLAWLAERDGIDLGEGSTVRFTSRGSDRWPAGTAVTTEPVAGHRDMSLTTCPGDVGYGLVAAELLPGARRLQGAGGPTAGASSASSRSSSTPSSAPSTTKTSSTTQGSATGTPSSSTRPGGGTSDQQGRSRSGASAARPTAGSSTGVEAVGGTGDDDLARAAIAGGGTLLVGGLSWVLARRLARERQR
;
A
#
# COMPACT_ATOMS: atom_id res chain seq x y z
N MET A 1 34.59 39.32 13.00
CA MET A 1 33.34 38.99 12.28
C MET A 1 33.35 37.51 11.94
N SER A 2 32.72 36.67 12.76
CA SER A 2 32.67 35.22 12.53
C SER A 2 31.62 34.92 11.47
N ARG A 3 32.04 34.40 10.31
CA ARG A 3 31.11 33.95 9.26
C ARG A 3 30.41 32.70 9.79
N ARG A 4 29.12 32.82 10.12
CA ARG A 4 28.23 31.66 10.28
C ARG A 4 28.06 31.04 8.90
N THR A 5 28.66 29.88 8.69
CA THR A 5 28.36 29.02 7.55
C THR A 5 27.01 28.39 7.81
N THR A 6 25.96 28.85 7.12
CA THR A 6 24.66 28.18 7.11
C THR A 6 24.84 26.85 6.38
N ALA A 7 24.76 25.73 7.09
CA ALA A 7 24.71 24.43 6.45
C ALA A 7 23.42 24.34 5.63
N VAL A 8 23.53 24.12 4.33
CA VAL A 8 22.38 23.73 3.50
C VAL A 8 22.07 22.29 3.89
N ALA A 9 20.93 22.07 4.54
CA ALA A 9 20.40 20.73 4.74
C ALA A 9 20.31 20.05 3.38
N GLY A 10 20.97 18.90 3.21
CA GLY A 10 20.83 18.11 1.99
C GLY A 10 19.39 17.63 1.82
N ARG A 11 19.07 17.10 0.64
CA ARG A 11 17.74 16.55 0.36
C ARG A 11 17.77 15.04 0.62
N ALA A 12 16.77 14.50 1.31
CA ALA A 12 16.46 13.08 1.33
C ALA A 12 16.41 12.57 -0.12
N GLN A 13 17.15 11.49 -0.34
CA GLN A 13 17.21 10.85 -1.63
C GLN A 13 15.81 10.35 -2.01
N ALA A 14 15.32 10.75 -3.19
CA ALA A 14 14.06 10.26 -3.71
C ALA A 14 14.10 8.72 -3.80
N PRO A 15 13.13 8.00 -3.22
CA PRO A 15 13.07 6.55 -3.31
C PRO A 15 12.83 6.15 -4.77
N GLN A 16 13.28 4.95 -5.14
CA GLN A 16 12.88 4.36 -6.41
C GLN A 16 11.41 3.95 -6.32
N VAL A 17 10.53 4.79 -6.87
CA VAL A 17 9.10 4.49 -6.99
C VAL A 17 8.84 3.91 -8.38
N ARG A 18 8.16 2.76 -8.42
CA ARG A 18 7.66 2.18 -9.66
C ARG A 18 6.44 2.97 -10.12
N PRO A 19 6.47 3.56 -11.33
CA PRO A 19 5.38 4.37 -11.83
C PRO A 19 4.13 3.53 -12.09
N ARG A 20 2.98 4.18 -12.23
CA ARG A 20 1.72 3.52 -12.57
C ARG A 20 1.83 2.63 -13.81
N THR A 21 2.64 3.02 -14.79
CA THR A 21 2.85 2.28 -16.03
C THR A 21 3.42 0.87 -15.81
N ASP A 22 4.07 0.60 -14.66
CA ASP A 22 4.62 -0.73 -14.34
C ASP A 22 3.53 -1.76 -13.98
N TRP A 23 2.33 -1.32 -13.55
CA TRP A 23 1.29 -2.24 -13.06
C TRP A 23 -0.12 -1.97 -13.63
N GLY A 24 -0.40 -0.75 -14.11
CA GLY A 24 -1.74 -0.27 -14.43
C GLY A 24 -1.81 0.67 -15.63
N ALA A 25 -0.92 0.54 -16.62
CA ALA A 25 -0.93 1.36 -17.84
C ALA A 25 -2.27 1.32 -18.61
N ASP A 26 -2.98 0.19 -18.53
CA ASP A 26 -4.28 -0.07 -19.13
C ASP A 26 -5.47 0.30 -18.24
N LEU A 27 -5.21 0.87 -17.05
CA LEU A 27 -6.21 1.18 -16.04
C LEU A 27 -6.21 2.70 -15.77
N PRO A 28 -6.86 3.54 -16.60
CA PRO A 28 -6.93 4.99 -16.36
C PRO A 28 -7.88 5.32 -15.19
N PRO A 29 -7.80 6.50 -14.56
CA PRO A 29 -8.83 6.96 -13.64
C PRO A 29 -10.23 6.93 -14.30
N THR A 30 -11.24 6.49 -13.56
CA THR A 30 -12.64 6.43 -14.01
C THR A 30 -13.37 7.77 -13.85
N GLY A 31 -12.71 8.77 -13.25
CA GLY A 31 -13.23 10.11 -13.06
C GLY A 31 -12.12 11.14 -12.82
N ALA A 32 -12.52 12.40 -12.62
CA ALA A 32 -11.58 13.48 -12.37
C ALA A 32 -10.87 13.33 -11.02
N LEU A 33 -9.54 13.39 -11.04
CA LEU A 33 -8.72 13.46 -9.83
C LEU A 33 -8.53 14.91 -9.41
N ARG A 34 -8.55 15.15 -8.10
CA ARG A 34 -8.36 16.48 -7.51
C ARG A 34 -6.95 16.60 -6.96
N ALA A 35 -6.29 17.73 -7.20
CA ALA A 35 -5.05 18.06 -6.52
C ALA A 35 -5.29 18.18 -5.00
N GLU A 36 -4.29 17.84 -4.20
CA GLU A 36 -4.25 18.24 -2.80
C GLU A 36 -3.35 19.47 -2.66
N GLU A 37 -3.96 20.65 -2.68
CA GLU A 37 -3.25 21.93 -2.75
C GLU A 37 -2.56 22.34 -1.43
N ASP A 38 -2.90 21.67 -0.33
CA ASP A 38 -2.45 22.03 1.03
C ASP A 38 -2.16 20.76 1.83
N VAL A 39 -1.16 19.99 1.40
CA VAL A 39 -0.63 18.84 2.14
C VAL A 39 0.05 19.37 3.40
N ARG A 40 -0.30 18.80 4.55
CA ARG A 40 0.23 19.17 5.85
C ARG A 40 0.79 18.00 6.64
N PHE A 41 0.33 16.77 6.37
CA PHE A 41 0.81 15.56 7.06
C PHE A 41 0.76 14.35 6.13
N LEU A 42 1.41 13.26 6.54
CA LEU A 42 1.42 11.99 5.81
C LEU A 42 0.64 10.95 6.60
N LEU A 43 -0.25 10.22 5.93
CA LEU A 43 -1.15 9.27 6.58
C LEU A 43 -0.79 7.84 6.21
N VAL A 44 -0.48 7.04 7.22
CA VAL A 44 -0.07 5.64 7.06
C VAL A 44 -1.28 4.70 7.14
N HIS A 45 -1.39 3.85 6.13
CA HIS A 45 -2.42 2.83 5.98
C HIS A 45 -1.84 1.43 5.91
N HIS A 46 -2.72 0.44 6.01
CA HIS A 46 -2.51 -0.88 5.46
C HIS A 46 -3.67 -1.25 4.54
N THR A 47 -3.50 -2.24 3.67
CA THR A 47 -4.58 -2.73 2.81
C THR A 47 -5.49 -3.73 3.51
N ALA A 48 -5.15 -4.19 4.73
CA ALA A 48 -5.86 -5.23 5.49
C ALA A 48 -6.13 -6.53 4.67
N THR A 49 -5.29 -6.80 3.68
CA THR A 49 -5.34 -8.01 2.86
C THR A 49 -4.33 -9.04 3.33
N PRO A 50 -4.50 -10.34 3.00
CA PRO A 50 -3.50 -11.35 3.33
C PRO A 50 -2.08 -10.94 2.92
N ASN A 51 -1.12 -11.22 3.79
CA ASN A 51 0.30 -10.99 3.52
C ASN A 51 0.80 -12.05 2.51
N VAL A 52 1.00 -11.65 1.26
CA VAL A 52 1.45 -12.51 0.16
C VAL A 52 2.86 -12.09 -0.31
N PRO A 53 3.60 -12.96 -1.04
CA PRO A 53 4.91 -12.61 -1.57
C PRO A 53 4.88 -11.40 -2.52
N ALA A 54 5.97 -10.65 -2.59
CA ALA A 54 6.09 -9.45 -3.44
C ALA A 54 5.90 -9.71 -4.94
N SER A 55 6.06 -10.96 -5.39
CA SER A 55 5.74 -11.35 -6.78
C SER A 55 4.26 -11.18 -7.13
N ALA A 56 3.37 -11.11 -6.14
CA ALA A 56 1.93 -10.90 -6.34
C ALA A 56 1.52 -9.41 -6.32
N SER A 57 2.44 -8.48 -6.11
CA SER A 57 2.09 -7.07 -5.87
C SER A 57 1.38 -6.39 -7.05
N VAL A 58 1.76 -6.71 -8.30
CA VAL A 58 1.06 -6.19 -9.49
C VAL A 58 -0.40 -6.67 -9.51
N ASP A 59 -0.64 -7.95 -9.24
CA ASP A 59 -2.01 -8.49 -9.21
C ASP A 59 -2.84 -7.88 -8.07
N GLN A 60 -2.23 -7.67 -6.91
CA GLN A 60 -2.86 -6.98 -5.78
C GLN A 60 -3.24 -5.55 -6.15
N LEU A 61 -2.32 -4.74 -6.69
CA LEU A 61 -2.59 -3.36 -7.11
C LEU A 61 -3.74 -3.28 -8.12
N ARG A 62 -3.74 -4.16 -9.12
CA ARG A 62 -4.83 -4.24 -10.11
C ARG A 62 -6.15 -4.66 -9.47
N SER A 63 -6.12 -5.54 -8.47
CA SER A 63 -7.32 -5.93 -7.70
C SER A 63 -7.87 -4.78 -6.87
N PHE A 64 -7.00 -4.06 -6.16
CA PHE A 64 -7.37 -2.87 -5.38
C PHE A 64 -7.97 -1.80 -6.28
N TYR A 65 -7.38 -1.57 -7.47
CA TYR A 65 -7.93 -0.63 -8.44
C TYR A 65 -9.36 -1.02 -8.82
N ARG A 66 -9.61 -2.28 -9.21
CA ARG A 66 -10.95 -2.75 -9.58
C ARG A 66 -11.95 -2.62 -8.42
N HIS A 67 -11.51 -2.89 -7.19
CA HIS A 67 -12.36 -2.73 -6.02
C HIS A 67 -12.69 -1.25 -5.75
N HIS A 68 -11.69 -0.38 -5.78
CA HIS A 68 -11.87 1.05 -5.53
C HIS A 68 -12.73 1.72 -6.61
N THR A 69 -12.49 1.43 -7.89
CA THR A 69 -13.24 2.05 -8.99
C THR A 69 -14.59 1.39 -9.25
N GLY A 70 -14.72 0.10 -8.97
CA GLY A 70 -15.98 -0.63 -9.12
C GLY A 70 -16.85 -0.59 -7.86
N THR A 71 -16.39 -1.22 -6.77
CA THR A 71 -17.18 -1.40 -5.55
C THR A 71 -17.32 -0.11 -4.75
N LYS A 72 -16.25 0.67 -4.57
CA LYS A 72 -16.29 1.94 -3.82
C LYS A 72 -16.71 3.13 -4.67
N GLY A 73 -16.62 3.02 -6.00
CA GLY A 73 -16.98 4.09 -6.94
C GLY A 73 -16.00 5.28 -6.93
N TRP A 74 -14.80 5.11 -6.37
CA TRP A 74 -13.75 6.12 -6.39
C TRP A 74 -13.14 6.26 -7.79
N PRO A 75 -12.62 7.42 -8.17
CA PRO A 75 -12.08 7.62 -9.52
C PRO A 75 -10.80 6.83 -9.79
N ASP A 76 -10.09 6.36 -8.75
CA ASP A 76 -8.85 5.60 -8.86
C ASP A 76 -8.54 4.86 -7.54
N LEU A 77 -7.35 4.26 -7.44
CA LEU A 77 -6.80 3.80 -6.17
C LEU A 77 -6.88 4.90 -5.10
N ALA A 78 -7.32 4.49 -3.91
CA ALA A 78 -7.53 5.39 -2.80
C ALA A 78 -6.23 6.01 -2.26
N TYR A 79 -5.12 5.27 -2.34
CA TYR A 79 -3.81 5.62 -1.79
C TYR A 79 -2.88 6.22 -2.84
N ASN A 80 -2.08 7.21 -2.45
CA ASN A 80 -1.08 7.84 -3.32
C ASN A 80 0.06 6.87 -3.63
N PHE A 81 0.56 6.20 -2.60
CA PHE A 81 1.68 5.27 -2.69
C PHE A 81 1.41 4.00 -1.91
N LEU A 82 1.94 2.88 -2.41
CA LEU A 82 1.86 1.59 -1.75
C LEU A 82 3.24 0.97 -1.60
N VAL A 83 3.50 0.28 -0.49
CA VAL A 83 4.76 -0.42 -0.20
C VAL A 83 4.46 -1.90 -0.02
N ASP A 84 5.08 -2.75 -0.85
CA ASP A 84 4.92 -4.20 -0.75
C ASP A 84 5.86 -4.84 0.30
N VAL A 85 5.65 -6.13 0.57
CA VAL A 85 6.46 -6.90 1.54
C VAL A 85 7.94 -7.01 1.15
N GLY A 86 8.29 -6.79 -0.13
CA GLY A 86 9.66 -6.76 -0.64
C GLY A 86 10.31 -5.37 -0.53
N GLY A 87 9.57 -4.35 -0.10
CA GLY A 87 10.04 -2.97 -0.02
C GLY A 87 10.02 -2.23 -1.36
N GLN A 88 9.28 -2.71 -2.37
CA GLN A 88 9.06 -1.89 -3.57
C GLN A 88 7.99 -0.85 -3.28
N VAL A 89 8.26 0.38 -3.70
CA VAL A 89 7.31 1.49 -3.62
C VAL A 89 6.62 1.64 -4.97
N TRP A 90 5.31 1.72 -4.96
CA TRP A 90 4.47 1.81 -6.15
C TRP A 90 3.68 3.11 -6.15
N GLU A 91 3.66 3.82 -7.28
CA GLU A 91 2.69 4.88 -7.51
C GLU A 91 1.30 4.25 -7.62
N GLY A 92 0.43 4.57 -6.67
CA GLY A 92 -0.97 4.13 -6.69
C GLY A 92 -1.80 5.09 -7.51
N ARG A 93 -2.35 6.10 -6.84
CA ARG A 93 -3.22 7.12 -7.46
C ARG A 93 -2.46 7.91 -8.52
N GLN A 94 -3.00 7.95 -9.74
CA GLN A 94 -2.33 8.52 -10.90
C GLN A 94 -1.93 9.98 -10.67
N GLY A 95 -0.67 10.31 -10.96
CA GLY A 95 -0.13 11.65 -10.86
C GLY A 95 0.55 11.96 -9.52
N SER A 96 0.44 11.05 -8.53
CA SER A 96 1.04 11.24 -7.20
C SER A 96 2.55 11.38 -7.24
N LEU A 97 3.23 10.83 -8.26
CA LEU A 97 4.66 11.03 -8.46
C LEU A 97 5.02 12.48 -8.81
N ALA A 98 4.16 13.15 -9.56
CA ALA A 98 4.44 14.49 -10.08
C ALA A 98 4.01 15.59 -9.09
N ALA A 99 2.88 15.39 -8.40
CA ALA A 99 2.34 16.36 -7.45
C ALA A 99 1.36 15.69 -6.48
N PRO A 100 1.03 16.35 -5.36
CA PRO A 100 -0.01 15.87 -4.46
C PRO A 100 -1.38 15.70 -5.10
N VAL A 101 -1.97 14.52 -4.91
CA VAL A 101 -3.31 14.17 -5.37
C VAL A 101 -4.16 13.74 -4.19
N ARG A 102 -5.39 14.27 -4.06
CA ARG A 102 -6.28 13.92 -2.96
C ARG A 102 -6.70 12.45 -3.03
N GLY A 103 -6.37 11.68 -1.99
CA GLY A 103 -6.81 10.30 -1.79
C GLY A 103 -8.25 10.17 -1.26
N ASP A 104 -8.79 8.94 -1.28
CA ASP A 104 -10.21 8.66 -0.92
C ASP A 104 -10.39 7.82 0.36
N ALA A 105 -9.38 7.03 0.78
CA ALA A 105 -9.49 6.09 1.91
C ALA A 105 -9.36 6.81 3.26
N THR A 106 -10.35 7.63 3.63
CA THR A 106 -10.30 8.45 4.85
C THR A 106 -11.59 8.39 5.69
N GLY A 107 -12.58 7.54 5.40
CA GLY A 107 -13.88 7.56 6.11
C GLY A 107 -14.62 8.90 5.98
N GLY A 108 -14.33 9.63 4.89
CA GLY A 108 -14.61 11.06 4.70
C GLY A 108 -13.29 11.86 4.60
N SER A 109 -13.22 12.88 3.74
CA SER A 109 -11.96 13.61 3.53
C SER A 109 -11.62 14.50 4.73
N GLN A 110 -10.72 14.07 5.61
CA GLN A 110 -10.03 15.01 6.52
C GLN A 110 -9.32 16.12 5.73
N GLY A 111 -8.82 15.76 4.54
CA GLY A 111 -7.99 16.60 3.69
C GLY A 111 -6.53 16.63 4.16
N HIS A 112 -5.72 17.42 3.45
CA HIS A 112 -4.38 17.81 3.90
C HIS A 112 -3.34 16.68 4.04
N ALA A 113 -3.58 15.51 3.44
CA ALA A 113 -2.66 14.39 3.55
C ALA A 113 -2.41 13.66 2.24
N GLU A 114 -1.23 13.05 2.18
CA GLU A 114 -0.93 11.98 1.26
C GLU A 114 -0.93 10.62 1.94
N LEU A 115 -1.52 9.65 1.26
CA LEU A 115 -1.84 8.35 1.79
C LEU A 115 -0.77 7.35 1.36
N CYS A 116 0.00 6.87 2.33
CA CYS A 116 1.05 5.87 2.14
C CYS A 116 0.61 4.54 2.77
N CYS A 117 0.47 3.49 1.96
CA CYS A 117 -0.18 2.26 2.39
C CYS A 117 0.76 1.05 2.33
N PHE A 118 0.86 0.29 3.41
CA PHE A 118 1.47 -1.04 3.34
C PHE A 118 0.51 -2.03 2.68
N ILE A 119 1.01 -2.81 1.72
CA ILE A 119 0.26 -3.94 1.17
C ILE A 119 0.37 -5.12 2.15
N GLY A 120 -0.74 -5.44 2.81
CA GLY A 120 -0.81 -6.51 3.81
C GLY A 120 -1.74 -6.21 4.98
N ASP A 121 -1.82 -7.18 5.89
CA ASP A 121 -2.51 -7.04 7.18
C ASP A 121 -1.45 -6.89 8.28
N LEU A 122 -1.56 -5.78 9.00
CA LEU A 122 -0.66 -5.35 10.05
C LEU A 122 -1.36 -5.30 11.42
N SER A 123 -2.50 -5.97 11.54
CA SER A 123 -3.22 -6.16 12.80
C SER A 123 -2.32 -6.82 13.85
N SER A 124 -1.65 -7.90 13.45
CA SER A 124 -0.81 -8.75 14.31
C SER A 124 0.53 -9.13 13.67
N THR A 125 0.72 -8.83 12.38
CA THR A 125 1.95 -9.13 11.65
C THR A 125 2.75 -7.86 11.44
N ARG A 126 4.05 -7.92 11.74
CA ARG A 126 4.96 -6.79 11.49
C ARG A 126 5.36 -6.74 10.01
N PRO A 127 5.45 -5.55 9.38
CA PRO A 127 6.06 -5.43 8.06
C PRO A 127 7.51 -5.93 8.07
N THR A 128 7.97 -6.41 6.91
CA THR A 128 9.37 -6.82 6.72
C THR A 128 10.30 -5.62 6.92
N PRO A 129 11.57 -5.84 7.32
CA PRO A 129 12.55 -4.75 7.42
C PRO A 129 12.69 -3.95 6.12
N ALA A 130 12.57 -4.61 4.96
CA ALA A 130 12.60 -3.96 3.65
C ALA A 130 11.41 -3.03 3.46
N ALA A 131 10.19 -3.47 3.80
CA ALA A 131 8.99 -2.64 3.73
C ALA A 131 9.06 -1.45 4.70
N VAL A 132 9.52 -1.65 5.94
CA VAL A 132 9.71 -0.55 6.91
C VAL A 132 10.72 0.47 6.38
N THR A 133 11.84 0.02 5.82
CA THR A 133 12.87 0.89 5.26
C THR A 133 12.33 1.70 4.08
N ALA A 134 11.61 1.05 3.17
CA ALA A 134 11.01 1.70 2.00
C ALA A 134 9.95 2.74 2.39
N MET A 135 9.05 2.39 3.32
CA MET A 135 8.05 3.33 3.85
C MET A 135 8.72 4.53 4.54
N THR A 136 9.75 4.29 5.34
CA THR A 136 10.48 5.36 6.04
C THR A 136 11.14 6.33 5.05
N GLY A 137 11.78 5.82 4.00
CA GLY A 137 12.37 6.63 2.93
C GLY A 137 11.33 7.41 2.12
N LEU A 138 10.19 6.76 1.82
CA LEU A 138 9.06 7.41 1.17
C LEU A 138 8.52 8.58 1.98
N LEU A 139 8.27 8.38 3.28
CA LEU A 139 7.75 9.42 4.17
C LEU A 139 8.72 10.60 4.28
N ALA A 140 10.04 10.35 4.38
CA ALA A 140 11.04 11.41 4.41
C ALA A 140 11.05 12.22 3.11
N TRP A 141 11.02 11.55 1.96
CA TRP A 141 11.01 12.21 0.65
C TRP A 141 9.75 13.04 0.42
N LEU A 142 8.56 12.52 0.77
CA LEU A 142 7.31 13.26 0.66
C LEU A 142 7.31 14.48 1.59
N ALA A 143 7.77 14.32 2.83
CA ALA A 143 7.86 15.42 3.78
C ALA A 143 8.75 16.55 3.26
N GLU A 144 9.87 16.23 2.63
CA GLU A 144 10.70 17.25 1.97
C GLU A 144 10.06 17.86 0.73
N ARG A 145 9.43 17.04 -0.11
CA ARG A 145 8.75 17.52 -1.32
C ARG A 145 7.66 18.52 -0.97
N ASP A 146 6.93 18.26 0.10
CA ASP A 146 5.73 19.01 0.48
C ASP A 146 5.97 20.02 1.63
N GLY A 147 7.23 20.14 2.11
CA GLY A 147 7.60 21.11 3.14
C GLY A 147 7.05 20.80 4.54
N ILE A 148 6.82 19.52 4.85
CA ILE A 148 6.34 19.04 6.14
C ILE A 148 7.53 18.88 7.10
N ASP A 149 7.52 19.62 8.20
CA ASP A 149 8.56 19.53 9.23
C ASP A 149 8.37 18.26 10.08
N LEU A 150 9.35 17.34 10.03
CA LEU A 150 9.39 16.14 10.84
C LEU A 150 10.23 16.31 12.13
N GLY A 151 10.62 17.54 12.48
CA GLY A 151 11.40 17.87 13.67
C GLY A 151 10.85 17.28 14.97
N GLU A 152 11.70 17.25 15.99
CA GLU A 152 11.29 16.76 17.30
C GLU A 152 10.28 17.70 17.96
N GLY A 153 9.09 17.16 18.27
CA GLY A 153 7.97 17.92 18.81
C GLY A 153 7.17 18.73 17.76
N SER A 154 7.48 18.59 16.47
CA SER A 154 6.72 19.24 15.40
C SER A 154 5.29 18.72 15.37
N THR A 155 4.33 19.63 15.26
CA THR A 155 2.90 19.29 15.19
C THR A 155 2.25 19.99 14.01
N VAL A 156 1.23 19.36 13.47
CA VAL A 156 0.44 19.85 12.36
C VAL A 156 -0.94 20.22 12.87
N ARG A 157 -1.39 21.43 12.54
CA ARG A 157 -2.75 21.91 12.85
C ARG A 157 -3.51 22.21 11.57
N PHE A 158 -4.76 21.78 11.49
CA PHE A 158 -5.64 22.06 10.38
C PHE A 158 -7.11 22.05 10.80
N THR A 159 -7.97 22.55 9.92
CA THR A 159 -9.42 22.44 10.07
C THR A 159 -9.88 21.25 9.25
N SER A 160 -10.48 20.26 9.89
CA SER A 160 -11.02 19.06 9.24
C SER A 160 -11.97 19.43 8.11
N ARG A 161 -11.80 18.80 6.94
CA ARG A 161 -12.76 18.83 5.83
C ARG A 161 -13.88 17.77 5.98
N GLY A 162 -13.83 16.97 7.05
CA GLY A 162 -14.87 16.03 7.49
C GLY A 162 -14.49 14.55 7.39
N SER A 163 -14.60 13.81 8.50
CA SER A 163 -14.65 12.33 8.56
C SER A 163 -15.64 11.90 9.63
N ASP A 164 -15.85 10.60 9.72
CA ASP A 164 -16.59 9.93 10.80
C ASP A 164 -16.03 10.19 12.22
N ARG A 165 -14.75 10.56 12.34
CA ARG A 165 -14.09 10.91 13.61
C ARG A 165 -14.06 12.41 13.87
N TRP A 166 -13.74 13.20 12.85
CA TRP A 166 -13.60 14.66 12.97
C TRP A 166 -14.57 15.37 12.03
N PRO A 167 -15.70 15.89 12.54
CA PRO A 167 -16.65 16.65 11.73
C PRO A 167 -15.99 17.84 11.02
N ALA A 168 -16.53 18.23 9.86
CA ALA A 168 -16.03 19.38 9.11
C ALA A 168 -16.05 20.65 9.98
N GLY A 169 -14.99 21.45 9.90
CA GLY A 169 -14.81 22.64 10.74
C GLY A 169 -14.12 22.39 12.08
N THR A 170 -13.89 21.12 12.47
CA THR A 170 -13.18 20.80 13.71
C THR A 170 -11.70 21.14 13.59
N ALA A 171 -11.14 21.80 14.61
CA ALA A 171 -9.69 22.00 14.69
C ALA A 171 -9.00 20.69 15.13
N VAL A 172 -8.08 20.20 14.31
CA VAL A 172 -7.31 18.97 14.54
C VAL A 172 -5.84 19.32 14.78
N THR A 173 -5.18 18.59 15.67
CA THR A 173 -3.73 18.65 15.90
C THR A 173 -3.19 17.24 15.90
N THR A 174 -2.12 17.00 15.14
CA THR A 174 -1.52 15.68 14.96
C THR A 174 -0.01 15.78 14.75
N GLU A 175 0.68 14.65 14.81
CA GLU A 175 2.05 14.50 14.35
C GLU A 175 2.11 14.61 12.81
N PRO A 176 3.24 15.02 12.22
CA PRO A 176 3.37 15.16 10.78
C PRO A 176 3.31 13.83 10.01
N VAL A 177 3.47 12.70 10.71
CA VAL A 177 3.18 11.36 10.21
C VAL A 177 2.23 10.68 11.20
N ALA A 178 1.04 10.32 10.73
CA ALA A 178 -0.04 9.77 11.55
C ALA A 178 -0.53 8.42 11.01
N GLY A 179 -1.17 7.62 11.86
CA GLY A 179 -1.88 6.42 11.42
C GLY A 179 -3.32 6.73 11.03
N HIS A 180 -3.92 5.98 10.11
CA HIS A 180 -5.31 6.24 9.67
C HIS A 180 -6.32 6.37 10.83
N ARG A 181 -6.19 5.56 11.88
CA ARG A 181 -7.06 5.63 13.07
C ARG A 181 -7.02 6.95 13.86
N ASP A 182 -6.02 7.80 13.64
CA ASP A 182 -5.96 9.16 14.21
C ASP A 182 -6.95 10.09 13.50
N MET A 183 -7.33 9.77 12.27
CA MET A 183 -8.13 10.60 11.37
C MET A 183 -9.56 10.10 11.19
N SER A 184 -9.80 8.81 11.43
CA SER A 184 -11.08 8.14 11.14
C SER A 184 -11.38 7.03 12.14
N LEU A 185 -12.65 6.60 12.24
CA LEU A 185 -13.06 5.49 13.11
C LEU A 185 -12.78 4.15 12.45
N THR A 186 -11.52 3.74 12.48
CA THR A 186 -11.00 2.53 11.83
C THR A 186 -9.95 1.82 12.68
N THR A 187 -9.70 0.54 12.39
CA THR A 187 -8.57 -0.22 12.94
C THR A 187 -7.29 -0.03 12.11
N CYS A 188 -7.37 0.55 10.92
CA CYS A 188 -6.20 0.84 10.08
C CYS A 188 -5.21 1.80 10.80
N PRO A 189 -3.89 1.61 10.73
CA PRO A 189 -3.14 0.64 9.91
C PRO A 189 -2.85 -0.70 10.62
N GLY A 190 -3.80 -1.22 11.41
CA GLY A 190 -3.58 -2.40 12.26
C GLY A 190 -2.81 -2.07 13.54
N ASP A 191 -2.90 -2.90 14.59
CA ASP A 191 -2.31 -2.57 15.89
C ASP A 191 -0.78 -2.56 15.86
N VAL A 192 -0.16 -3.51 15.15
CA VAL A 192 1.29 -3.51 14.93
C VAL A 192 1.70 -2.34 14.05
N GLY A 193 0.98 -2.10 12.95
CA GLY A 193 1.27 -0.98 12.05
C GLY A 193 1.14 0.38 12.75
N TYR A 194 0.14 0.54 13.61
CA TYR A 194 -0.09 1.78 14.35
C TYR A 194 1.03 2.06 15.35
N GLY A 195 1.46 1.05 16.12
CA GLY A 195 2.62 1.18 17.01
C GLY A 195 3.91 1.53 16.25
N LEU A 196 4.07 0.97 15.05
CA LEU A 196 5.25 1.21 14.19
C LEU A 196 5.36 2.68 13.73
N VAL A 197 4.24 3.37 13.48
CA VAL A 197 4.25 4.77 13.00
C VAL A 197 5.05 5.66 13.95
N ALA A 198 4.70 5.66 15.23
CA ALA A 198 5.35 6.49 16.24
C ALA A 198 6.72 5.95 16.67
N ALA A 199 6.86 4.62 16.76
CA ALA A 199 8.08 4.00 17.28
C ALA A 199 9.25 4.01 16.29
N GLU A 200 8.98 3.89 14.98
CA GLU A 200 10.02 3.66 13.98
C GLU A 200 9.92 4.56 12.74
N LEU A 201 8.73 4.69 12.15
CA LEU A 201 8.58 5.40 10.86
C LEU A 201 8.86 6.90 11.00
N LEU A 202 8.19 7.58 11.93
CA LEU A 202 8.40 9.01 12.15
C LEU A 202 9.83 9.33 12.61
N PRO A 203 10.40 8.66 13.64
CA PRO A 203 11.79 8.89 14.04
C PRO A 203 12.79 8.57 12.91
N GLY A 204 12.52 7.53 12.11
CA GLY A 204 13.34 7.17 10.96
C GLY A 204 13.31 8.24 9.87
N ALA A 205 12.11 8.69 9.49
CA ALA A 205 11.92 9.71 8.47
C ALA A 205 12.53 11.05 8.90
N ARG A 206 12.37 11.44 10.17
CA ARG A 206 13.03 12.60 10.78
C ARG A 206 14.55 12.54 10.61
N ARG A 207 15.19 11.40 10.89
CA ARG A 207 16.64 11.25 10.71
C ARG A 207 17.05 11.44 9.26
N LEU A 208 16.26 10.93 8.31
CA LEU A 208 16.54 11.09 6.88
C LEU A 208 16.38 12.54 6.41
N GLN A 209 15.33 13.25 6.87
CA GLN A 209 15.09 14.65 6.55
C GLN A 209 16.17 15.58 7.15
N GLY A 210 16.62 15.31 8.38
CA GLY A 210 17.66 16.11 9.04
C GLY A 210 19.08 15.82 8.53
N ALA A 211 19.35 14.63 8.01
CA ALA A 211 20.69 14.23 7.55
C ALA A 211 21.05 14.75 6.16
N GLY A 212 20.09 15.23 5.39
CA GLY A 212 20.31 15.62 4.00
C GLY A 212 20.88 14.55 3.09
N GLY A 213 20.52 13.29 3.38
CA GLY A 213 20.89 12.10 2.63
C GLY A 213 22.34 11.63 2.86
N PRO A 214 22.58 10.37 3.27
CA PRO A 214 23.91 9.78 3.09
C PRO A 214 24.15 9.56 1.60
N THR A 215 25.21 10.18 1.07
CA THR A 215 25.78 9.83 -0.24
C THR A 215 26.11 8.34 -0.26
N ALA A 216 25.51 7.60 -1.20
CA ALA A 216 25.98 6.27 -1.57
C ALA A 216 27.39 6.42 -2.18
N GLY A 217 28.41 6.32 -1.32
CA GLY A 217 29.81 6.27 -1.69
C GLY A 217 30.31 4.83 -1.64
N ALA A 218 30.45 4.26 -2.83
CA ALA A 218 31.33 3.16 -3.25
C ALA A 218 31.91 2.19 -2.20
N SER A 219 31.71 0.91 -2.48
CA SER A 219 32.57 -0.18 -2.02
C SER A 219 34.06 0.14 -2.24
N SER A 220 34.86 0.01 -1.19
CA SER A 220 36.23 -0.50 -1.31
C SER A 220 36.60 -1.26 -0.04
N ALA A 221 36.85 -2.55 -0.21
CA ALA A 221 37.28 -3.49 0.81
C ALA A 221 38.65 -3.11 1.40
N SER A 222 38.85 -3.43 2.68
CA SER A 222 40.12 -4.00 3.18
C SER A 222 39.93 -4.59 4.56
N SER A 223 39.53 -5.86 4.60
CA SER A 223 39.79 -6.74 5.73
C SER A 223 41.29 -7.08 5.73
N ARG A 224 42.05 -6.51 6.66
CA ARG A 224 43.36 -7.04 7.03
C ARG A 224 43.15 -8.15 8.08
N SER A 225 43.09 -9.39 7.62
CA SER A 225 43.25 -10.56 8.49
C SER A 225 44.72 -11.00 8.42
N SER A 226 45.39 -10.93 9.56
CA SER A 226 46.76 -11.39 9.79
C SER A 226 46.82 -12.92 9.83
N SER A 227 47.82 -13.45 9.15
CA SER A 227 48.20 -14.85 8.96
C SER A 227 48.88 -15.50 10.18
N THR A 228 48.67 -16.81 10.36
CA THR A 228 49.70 -17.76 10.80
C THR A 228 49.49 -19.17 10.18
N PRO A 229 50.56 -19.90 9.81
CA PRO A 229 50.47 -21.19 9.11
C PRO A 229 50.81 -22.40 10.00
N SER A 230 50.32 -23.60 9.68
CA SER A 230 51.12 -24.83 9.88
C SER A 230 50.58 -26.08 9.15
N SER A 231 51.43 -26.58 8.26
CA SER A 231 51.80 -28.00 7.99
C SER A 231 50.81 -29.00 7.35
N ALA A 232 51.19 -29.42 6.12
CA ALA A 232 50.85 -30.70 5.49
C ALA A 232 51.91 -31.78 5.86
N PRO A 233 51.72 -33.09 5.56
CA PRO A 233 52.03 -33.58 4.20
C PRO A 233 51.15 -34.73 3.63
N SER A 234 50.94 -34.65 2.31
CA SER A 234 51.07 -35.65 1.22
C SER A 234 50.61 -37.12 1.38
N THR A 235 49.76 -37.63 0.45
CA THR A 235 50.18 -38.47 -0.73
C THR A 235 49.00 -39.13 -1.50
N THR A 236 48.95 -38.84 -2.80
CA THR A 236 48.84 -39.71 -4.02
C THR A 236 47.67 -40.66 -4.32
N LYS A 237 47.26 -40.59 -5.61
CA LYS A 237 46.68 -41.59 -6.58
C LYS A 237 45.18 -41.42 -6.87
N THR A 238 44.60 -41.72 -8.05
CA THR A 238 45.03 -41.96 -9.45
C THR A 238 43.70 -41.99 -10.25
N SER A 239 43.72 -41.40 -11.46
CA SER A 239 42.95 -41.66 -12.69
C SER A 239 41.77 -42.65 -12.69
N SER A 240 40.63 -42.27 -13.29
CA SER A 240 40.10 -42.98 -14.48
C SER A 240 38.92 -42.27 -15.15
N THR A 241 39.10 -42.03 -16.44
CA THR A 241 38.14 -41.75 -17.52
C THR A 241 37.16 -42.92 -17.70
N THR A 242 35.91 -42.68 -18.14
CA THR A 242 35.25 -43.44 -19.23
C THR A 242 34.01 -42.68 -19.75
N GLN A 243 33.97 -42.51 -21.07
CA GLN A 243 32.86 -42.04 -21.91
C GLN A 243 31.80 -43.15 -22.09
N GLY A 244 30.55 -42.76 -22.40
CA GLY A 244 29.56 -43.66 -22.96
C GLY A 244 28.37 -42.90 -23.57
N SER A 245 28.37 -42.76 -24.89
CA SER A 245 27.23 -42.32 -25.71
C SER A 245 26.28 -43.49 -26.00
N ALA A 246 24.99 -43.19 -26.17
CA ALA A 246 24.23 -43.36 -27.42
C ALA A 246 22.79 -43.94 -27.27
N THR A 247 21.87 -43.23 -27.95
CA THR A 247 20.72 -43.71 -28.77
C THR A 247 19.53 -44.49 -28.18
N GLY A 248 18.32 -44.02 -28.56
CA GLY A 248 17.08 -44.84 -28.60
C GLY A 248 15.80 -44.00 -28.70
N THR A 249 15.19 -43.99 -29.90
CA THR A 249 14.03 -43.19 -30.36
C THR A 249 12.65 -43.84 -30.00
N PRO A 250 11.46 -43.40 -30.50
CA PRO A 250 10.26 -43.18 -29.68
C PRO A 250 9.12 -44.19 -29.90
N SER A 251 8.08 -44.15 -29.07
CA SER A 251 6.84 -44.92 -29.30
C SER A 251 5.59 -44.04 -29.24
N SER A 252 4.89 -44.01 -30.38
CA SER A 252 3.53 -43.52 -30.63
C SER A 252 2.47 -44.59 -30.35
N SER A 253 1.23 -44.20 -30.00
CA SER A 253 -0.06 -44.94 -30.15
C SER A 253 -1.04 -44.47 -29.06
N THR A 254 -2.35 -44.24 -29.21
CA THR A 254 -3.34 -44.31 -30.29
C THR A 254 -4.64 -43.65 -29.79
N ARG A 255 -5.46 -43.12 -30.70
CA ARG A 255 -6.81 -42.57 -30.51
C ARG A 255 -7.87 -43.58 -31.01
N PRO A 256 -9.11 -43.53 -30.49
CA PRO A 256 -10.33 -43.51 -31.34
C PRO A 256 -11.22 -42.30 -30.92
N GLY A 257 -11.97 -41.54 -31.73
CA GLY A 257 -12.97 -41.89 -32.77
C GLY A 257 -14.29 -42.25 -32.06
N GLY A 258 -15.46 -41.62 -32.17
CA GLY A 258 -16.03 -40.50 -32.96
C GLY A 258 -17.52 -40.31 -32.59
N GLY A 259 -18.24 -39.39 -33.27
CA GLY A 259 -19.72 -39.21 -33.29
C GLY A 259 -20.22 -37.91 -32.62
N THR A 260 -20.59 -36.81 -33.30
CA THR A 260 -21.68 -36.46 -34.24
C THR A 260 -23.09 -36.29 -33.64
N SER A 261 -23.58 -35.04 -33.62
CA SER A 261 -24.95 -34.54 -33.97
C SER A 261 -25.13 -33.13 -33.36
N ASP A 262 -25.28 -32.06 -34.14
CA ASP A 262 -26.54 -31.47 -34.66
C ASP A 262 -27.56 -31.18 -33.52
N GLN A 263 -28.26 -30.05 -33.39
CA GLN A 263 -28.67 -28.98 -34.30
C GLN A 263 -29.28 -27.83 -33.46
N GLN A 264 -29.32 -26.61 -34.03
CA GLN A 264 -30.39 -25.58 -33.95
C GLN A 264 -30.96 -25.21 -32.56
N GLY A 265 -30.87 -23.97 -32.08
CA GLY A 265 -31.33 -22.75 -32.74
C GLY A 265 -32.62 -22.27 -32.08
N ARG A 266 -32.64 -21.05 -31.53
CA ARG A 266 -33.82 -20.15 -31.47
C ARG A 266 -33.49 -18.81 -30.83
N SER A 267 -33.66 -17.78 -31.64
CA SER A 267 -33.72 -16.36 -31.31
C SER A 267 -35.03 -15.99 -30.59
N ARG A 268 -35.00 -14.88 -29.81
CA ARG A 268 -36.06 -13.86 -29.58
C ARG A 268 -35.48 -12.85 -28.55
N SER A 269 -35.17 -11.57 -28.82
CA SER A 269 -35.89 -10.38 -29.30
C SER A 269 -36.92 -9.77 -28.32
N GLY A 270 -36.71 -8.49 -27.97
CA GLY A 270 -37.67 -7.52 -27.37
C GLY A 270 -37.49 -7.31 -25.86
N ALA A 271 -37.54 -6.11 -25.27
CA ALA A 271 -38.08 -4.82 -25.72
C ALA A 271 -37.53 -3.63 -24.88
N SER A 272 -37.81 -2.44 -25.40
CA SER A 272 -37.40 -1.09 -24.98
C SER A 272 -38.50 -0.37 -24.15
N ALA A 273 -38.15 0.83 -23.64
CA ALA A 273 -38.98 1.97 -23.17
C ALA A 273 -39.48 1.93 -21.71
N ALA A 274 -39.60 3.03 -20.94
CA ALA A 274 -39.30 4.46 -21.10
C ALA A 274 -39.35 5.18 -19.72
N ARG A 275 -38.85 6.42 -19.70
CA ARG A 275 -38.95 7.46 -18.66
C ARG A 275 -40.41 7.88 -18.36
N PRO A 276 -40.65 8.52 -17.20
CA PRO A 276 -41.03 9.95 -17.23
C PRO A 276 -40.33 10.79 -16.14
N THR A 277 -40.68 12.09 -16.14
CA THR A 277 -39.97 13.27 -15.65
C THR A 277 -40.33 13.77 -14.24
N ALA A 278 -39.34 14.41 -13.62
CA ALA A 278 -39.34 15.62 -12.78
C ALA A 278 -40.19 15.68 -11.49
N GLY A 279 -39.47 15.92 -10.38
CA GLY A 279 -39.97 16.49 -9.13
C GLY A 279 -38.79 16.96 -8.27
N SER A 280 -38.65 18.27 -8.12
CA SER A 280 -37.64 18.93 -7.29
C SER A 280 -37.99 18.85 -5.81
N SER A 281 -37.04 18.45 -4.95
CA SER A 281 -36.93 18.98 -3.59
C SER A 281 -35.56 18.67 -2.99
N THR A 282 -34.97 19.73 -2.44
CA THR A 282 -33.82 19.80 -1.55
C THR A 282 -33.80 18.72 -0.46
N GLY A 283 -32.65 18.10 -0.26
CA GLY A 283 -32.38 17.20 0.87
C GLY A 283 -31.03 16.52 0.70
N VAL A 284 -29.96 17.14 1.20
CA VAL A 284 -28.66 16.47 1.35
C VAL A 284 -28.80 15.57 2.58
N GLU A 285 -29.26 14.34 2.37
CA GLU A 285 -29.19 13.31 3.40
C GLU A 285 -27.76 12.77 3.45
N ALA A 286 -27.09 13.06 4.56
CA ALA A 286 -25.85 12.41 4.95
C ALA A 286 -26.15 10.92 5.19
N VAL A 287 -25.85 10.08 4.21
CA VAL A 287 -25.81 8.64 4.41
C VAL A 287 -24.60 8.34 5.28
N GLY A 288 -24.85 8.12 6.57
CA GLY A 288 -23.86 7.62 7.53
C GLY A 288 -23.43 6.21 7.13
N GLY A 289 -22.31 6.12 6.41
CA GLY A 289 -21.59 4.88 6.16
C GLY A 289 -20.77 4.50 7.39
N THR A 290 -21.00 3.31 7.91
CA THR A 290 -20.25 2.73 9.02
C THR A 290 -18.84 2.32 8.54
N GLY A 291 -17.82 2.87 9.20
CA GLY A 291 -16.43 2.42 9.35
C GLY A 291 -15.87 1.37 8.37
N ASP A 292 -14.87 1.81 7.61
CA ASP A 292 -14.14 1.06 6.58
C ASP A 292 -13.36 -0.16 7.13
N ASP A 293 -13.89 -1.36 6.89
CA ASP A 293 -13.13 -2.61 6.76
C ASP A 293 -12.62 -2.71 5.30
N ASP A 294 -11.64 -1.88 4.94
CA ASP A 294 -11.10 -1.86 3.58
C ASP A 294 -10.37 -3.18 3.25
N LEU A 295 -11.01 -4.01 2.42
CA LEU A 295 -10.49 -5.15 1.64
C LEU A 295 -10.44 -6.56 2.26
N ALA A 296 -11.07 -6.83 3.41
CA ALA A 296 -11.12 -8.20 3.96
C ALA A 296 -11.87 -9.25 3.08
N ARG A 297 -12.51 -8.86 1.96
CA ARG A 297 -13.35 -9.75 1.14
C ARG A 297 -12.95 -9.96 -0.32
N ALA A 298 -11.85 -9.38 -0.79
CA ALA A 298 -11.50 -9.46 -2.22
C ALA A 298 -10.47 -10.55 -2.59
N ALA A 299 -10.15 -11.50 -1.71
CA ALA A 299 -9.21 -12.58 -2.02
C ALA A 299 -9.93 -13.94 -2.14
N ILE A 300 -9.72 -14.59 -3.29
CA ILE A 300 -10.06 -15.98 -3.66
C ILE A 300 -11.49 -16.22 -4.16
N ALA A 301 -11.78 -15.82 -5.40
CA ALA A 301 -12.72 -16.54 -6.26
C ALA A 301 -11.98 -17.70 -6.94
N GLY A 302 -11.76 -18.77 -6.17
CA GLY A 302 -11.26 -20.08 -6.61
C GLY A 302 -11.81 -21.10 -5.63
N GLY A 303 -12.69 -21.98 -6.12
CA GLY A 303 -13.70 -22.67 -5.32
C GLY A 303 -13.21 -23.43 -4.09
N GLY A 304 -14.01 -23.37 -3.02
CA GLY A 304 -13.82 -24.16 -1.80
C GLY A 304 -14.57 -23.57 -0.62
N THR A 305 -15.81 -24.02 -0.41
CA THR A 305 -16.61 -23.71 0.78
C THR A 305 -15.90 -24.19 2.04
N LEU A 306 -15.54 -23.29 2.96
CA LEU A 306 -15.24 -23.66 4.34
C LEU A 306 -16.09 -22.81 5.30
N LEU A 307 -17.01 -23.50 5.97
CA LEU A 307 -17.76 -23.01 7.12
C LEU A 307 -16.81 -22.87 8.32
N VAL A 308 -16.70 -21.67 8.90
CA VAL A 308 -16.25 -21.51 10.29
C VAL A 308 -17.15 -20.49 10.98
N GLY A 309 -17.70 -20.93 12.12
CA GLY A 309 -18.83 -20.35 12.81
C GLY A 309 -18.58 -19.02 13.49
N GLY A 310 -19.68 -18.28 13.68
CA GLY A 310 -19.72 -17.04 14.43
C GLY A 310 -19.73 -17.27 15.94
N LEU A 311 -19.18 -16.29 16.66
CA LEU A 311 -19.63 -15.91 17.99
C LEU A 311 -19.52 -14.37 18.10
N SER A 312 -20.65 -13.75 18.44
CA SER A 312 -21.00 -12.31 18.34
C SER A 312 -20.23 -11.40 19.31
N TRP A 313 -19.72 -10.22 18.91
CA TRP A 313 -20.42 -8.96 18.56
C TRP A 313 -21.29 -8.28 19.64
N VAL A 314 -21.46 -8.84 20.85
CA VAL A 314 -22.36 -8.24 21.88
C VAL A 314 -21.64 -7.46 22.99
N LEU A 315 -20.34 -7.62 23.21
CA LEU A 315 -19.67 -7.01 24.38
C LEU A 315 -19.13 -5.57 24.15
N ALA A 316 -18.87 -5.16 22.90
CA ALA A 316 -18.29 -3.85 22.60
C ALA A 316 -19.26 -2.67 22.75
N ARG A 317 -20.58 -2.90 22.72
CA ARG A 317 -21.60 -1.83 22.82
C ARG A 317 -21.93 -1.39 24.25
N ARG A 318 -21.40 -2.07 25.29
CA ARG A 318 -21.69 -1.74 26.69
C ARG A 318 -20.66 -0.80 27.32
N LEU A 319 -19.41 -0.79 26.87
CA LEU A 319 -18.35 0.04 27.43
C LEU A 319 -18.30 1.48 26.88
N ALA A 320 -18.98 1.76 25.77
CA ALA A 320 -19.02 3.11 25.18
C ALA A 320 -20.09 4.03 25.80
N ARG A 321 -21.02 3.51 26.63
CA ARG A 321 -22.09 4.33 27.26
C ARG A 321 -21.83 4.70 28.72
N GLU A 322 -20.74 4.23 29.33
CA GLU A 322 -20.39 4.51 30.74
C GLU A 322 -19.34 5.64 30.91
N ARG A 323 -18.95 6.33 29.83
CA ARG A 323 -18.04 7.50 29.89
C ARG A 323 -18.71 8.85 29.60
N GLN A 324 -20.04 8.91 29.60
CA GLN A 324 -20.81 10.16 29.49
C GLN A 324 -21.81 10.36 30.65
N ARG A 325 -21.45 9.90 31.85
CA ARG A 325 -22.09 10.35 33.10
C ARG A 325 -21.01 10.75 34.10
#